data_AF-A0A6G0SWD1-F1
#
_entry.id   AF-A0A6G0SWD1-F1
#
_cell.length_a   1.000
_cell.length_b   1.000
_cell.length_c   1.000
_cell.angle_alpha   90.00
_cell.angle_beta   90.00
_cell.angle_gamma   90.00
#
_symmetry.space_group_name_H-M   'P 1'
#
loop_
_entity.id
_entity.type
_entity.pdbx_description
1 polymer ?
#
loop_
_entity_poly.entity_id
_entity_poly.type
_entity_poly.pdbx_seq_one_letter_code
_entity_poly.pdbx_strand_id
1 'polypeptide(L)'
;MPKKGGPGKIVEIDESLFSKRKNHVGRVLPKQWIFGGICRVTKESFLLKVPDRKTGTLLTAIKNNIQEGTTIYSDCWRAYNTELLKSSNFDHYTVNHTYNFVDPTTGAHTQTIERLWGSAKWRNKKHRGTARHHLDSYLTEFVWRQNLGSDQPFNKILMDVKTCFPTQKNY
;
A
#
# COMPACT_ATOMS: atom_id res chain seq x y z
N MET A 1 -0.93 2.80 -12.72
CA MET A 1 -2.19 3.06 -12.00
C MET A 1 -2.26 4.54 -11.65
N PRO A 2 -3.44 5.16 -11.59
CA PRO A 2 -3.56 6.55 -11.16
C PRO A 2 -3.05 6.71 -9.72
N LYS A 3 -2.43 7.86 -9.44
CA LYS A 3 -2.01 8.23 -8.08
C LYS A 3 -3.22 8.30 -7.16
N LYS A 4 -3.04 7.94 -5.90
CA LYS A 4 -4.09 7.92 -4.87
C LYS A 4 -4.09 9.23 -4.07
N GLY A 5 -5.22 9.56 -3.47
CA GLY A 5 -5.37 10.79 -2.69
C GLY A 5 -5.74 12.00 -3.54
N GLY A 6 -5.13 13.13 -3.23
CA GLY A 6 -5.36 14.47 -3.79
C GLY A 6 -5.58 15.53 -2.69
N PRO A 7 -5.63 16.82 -3.06
CA PRO A 7 -5.93 17.90 -2.14
C PRO A 7 -7.17 17.64 -1.28
N GLY A 8 -7.06 17.89 0.03
CA GLY A 8 -8.13 17.65 0.99
C GLY A 8 -8.40 16.18 1.34
N LYS A 9 -7.60 15.24 0.83
CA LYS A 9 -7.69 13.82 1.18
C LYS A 9 -6.52 13.37 2.04
N ILE A 10 -6.78 12.33 2.82
CA ILE A 10 -5.79 11.68 3.68
C ILE A 10 -5.47 10.30 3.12
N VAL A 11 -4.18 9.99 2.99
CA VAL A 11 -3.66 8.66 2.67
C VAL A 11 -2.84 8.15 3.85
N GLU A 12 -3.23 7.00 4.39
CA GLU A 12 -2.44 6.28 5.39
C GLU A 12 -1.40 5.41 4.67
N ILE A 13 -0.15 5.44 5.12
CA ILE A 13 0.98 4.67 4.57
C ILE A 13 1.68 3.86 5.66
N ASP A 14 2.24 2.71 5.27
CA ASP A 14 2.97 1.79 6.16
C ASP A 14 3.79 0.78 5.34
N GLU A 15 4.73 0.08 5.97
CA GLU A 15 5.38 -1.11 5.39
C GLU A 15 5.05 -2.40 6.11
N SER A 16 4.99 -3.47 5.32
CA SER A 16 4.80 -4.81 5.84
C SER A 16 5.79 -5.82 5.28
N LEU A 17 6.34 -6.65 6.16
CA LEU A 17 7.16 -7.79 5.78
C LEU A 17 6.28 -9.02 5.50
N PHE A 18 6.47 -9.64 4.33
CA PHE A 18 5.71 -10.83 3.88
C PHE A 18 6.47 -12.16 4.04
N SER A 19 7.70 -12.15 4.54
CA SER A 19 8.54 -13.35 4.72
C SER A 19 8.96 -13.60 6.18
N LYS A 20 8.08 -13.29 7.13
CA LYS A 20 8.36 -13.47 8.57
C LYS A 20 8.41 -14.96 8.94
N ARG A 21 9.46 -15.36 9.65
CA ARG A 21 9.55 -16.69 10.27
C ARG A 21 8.48 -16.87 11.34
N LYS A 22 7.96 -18.09 11.48
CA LYS A 22 7.18 -18.46 12.66
C LYS A 22 8.15 -18.57 13.85
N ASN A 23 7.90 -17.80 14.91
CA ASN A 23 8.64 -17.83 16.18
C ASN A 23 10.16 -17.58 16.07
N HIS A 24 10.64 -16.86 15.05
CA HIS A 24 12.08 -16.61 14.78
C HIS A 24 12.94 -17.88 14.51
N VAL A 25 12.36 -19.08 14.57
CA VAL A 25 13.03 -20.37 14.35
C VAL A 25 12.90 -20.81 12.88
N GLY A 26 13.87 -21.58 12.39
CA GLY A 26 13.85 -22.20 11.06
C GLY A 26 14.60 -21.43 9.97
N ARG A 27 14.34 -21.78 8.70
CA ARG A 27 15.08 -21.27 7.51
C ARG A 27 15.03 -19.74 7.40
N VAL A 28 16.16 -19.08 7.10
CA VAL A 28 16.17 -17.65 6.70
C VAL A 28 15.60 -17.58 5.29
N LEU A 29 14.51 -16.83 5.11
CA LEU A 29 14.04 -16.49 3.77
C LEU A 29 14.43 -15.03 3.47
N PRO A 30 14.72 -14.69 2.20
CA PRO A 30 14.90 -13.31 1.77
C PRO A 30 13.73 -12.44 2.23
N LYS A 31 14.04 -11.22 2.69
CA LYS A 31 13.04 -10.25 3.12
C LYS A 31 12.24 -9.77 1.90
N GLN A 32 10.92 -9.79 2.00
CA GLN A 32 10.01 -9.23 0.99
C GLN A 32 9.26 -8.07 1.63
N TRP A 33 9.79 -6.86 1.46
CA TRP A 33 9.17 -5.63 1.94
C TRP A 33 8.13 -5.15 0.95
N ILE A 34 6.92 -4.91 1.46
CA ILE A 34 5.84 -4.31 0.72
C ILE A 34 5.53 -2.97 1.36
N PHE A 35 5.55 -1.90 0.58
CA PHE A 35 5.06 -0.58 0.95
C PHE A 35 3.62 -0.45 0.48
N GLY A 36 2.75 0.09 1.32
CA GLY A 36 1.33 0.23 1.02
C GLY A 36 0.81 1.61 1.36
N GLY A 37 -0.29 1.97 0.71
CA GLY A 37 -1.05 3.16 1.04
C GLY A 37 -2.53 2.99 0.76
N ILE A 38 -3.39 3.62 1.57
CA ILE A 38 -4.84 3.63 1.38
C ILE A 38 -5.42 5.02 1.64
N CYS A 39 -6.25 5.50 0.72
CA CYS A 39 -7.01 6.72 0.92
C CYS A 39 -8.18 6.46 1.88
N ARG A 40 -8.29 7.26 2.94
CA ARG A 40 -9.37 7.11 3.94
C ARG A 40 -10.76 7.30 3.34
N VAL A 41 -10.89 8.20 2.36
CA VAL A 41 -12.17 8.58 1.75
C VAL A 41 -12.52 7.64 0.62
N THR A 42 -11.68 7.53 -0.40
CA THR A 42 -11.99 6.73 -1.60
C THR A 42 -11.84 5.23 -1.40
N LYS A 43 -11.17 4.81 -0.30
CA LYS A 43 -10.79 3.41 -0.02
C LYS A 43 -9.90 2.76 -1.07
N GLU A 44 -9.44 3.53 -2.04
CA GLU A 44 -8.47 3.08 -3.01
C GLU A 44 -7.11 2.89 -2.34
N SER A 45 -6.42 1.82 -2.72
CA SER A 45 -5.12 1.46 -2.18
C SER A 45 -4.10 1.13 -3.27
N PHE A 46 -2.85 1.07 -2.86
CA PHE A 46 -1.75 0.49 -3.63
C PHE A 46 -0.88 -0.35 -2.70
N LEU A 47 -0.29 -1.42 -3.23
CA LEU A 47 0.69 -2.27 -2.55
C LEU A 47 1.85 -2.53 -3.51
N LEU A 48 3.06 -2.21 -3.08
CA LEU A 48 4.25 -2.20 -3.93
C LEU A 48 5.39 -2.91 -3.25
N LYS A 49 6.02 -3.83 -3.96
CA LYS A 49 7.27 -4.43 -3.51
C LYS A 49 8.38 -3.40 -3.58
N VAL A 50 9.08 -3.22 -2.47
CA VAL A 50 10.22 -2.32 -2.36
C VAL A 50 11.48 -3.10 -1.97
N PRO A 51 12.67 -2.71 -2.48
CA PRO A 51 13.91 -3.41 -2.16
C PRO A 51 14.31 -3.22 -0.69
N ASP A 52 14.04 -2.05 -0.13
CA ASP A 52 14.31 -1.70 1.26
C ASP A 52 13.33 -0.62 1.77
N ARG A 53 13.44 -0.29 3.06
CA ARG A 53 12.64 0.74 3.75
C ARG A 53 13.44 2.03 4.00
N LYS A 54 14.38 2.36 3.11
CA LYS A 54 15.15 3.59 3.24
C LYS A 54 14.30 4.78 2.83
N THR A 55 14.60 5.94 3.39
CA THR A 55 13.93 7.22 3.09
C THR A 55 13.83 7.47 1.59
N GLY A 56 14.91 7.31 0.83
CA GLY A 56 14.91 7.54 -0.62
C GLY A 56 13.97 6.60 -1.38
N THR A 57 13.98 5.32 -1.04
CA THR A 57 13.10 4.30 -1.65
C THR A 57 11.64 4.61 -1.39
N LEU A 58 11.29 4.90 -0.14
CA LEU A 58 9.91 5.18 0.27
C LEU A 58 9.42 6.52 -0.25
N LEU A 59 10.26 7.58 -0.23
CA LEU A 59 9.91 8.88 -0.80
C LEU A 59 9.61 8.77 -2.30
N THR A 60 10.42 8.00 -3.03
CA THR A 60 10.18 7.74 -4.46
C THR A 60 8.86 7.00 -4.66
N ALA A 61 8.59 5.98 -3.84
CA ALA A 61 7.33 5.25 -3.90
C ALA A 61 6.11 6.14 -3.59
N ILE A 62 6.22 7.02 -2.59
CA ILE A 62 5.19 8.02 -2.23
C ILE A 62 4.92 8.94 -3.42
N LYS A 63 5.95 9.59 -3.98
CA LYS A 63 5.82 10.52 -5.11
C LYS A 63 5.17 9.88 -6.33
N ASN A 64 5.47 8.61 -6.59
CA ASN A 64 4.96 7.89 -7.75
C ASN A 64 3.51 7.43 -7.60
N ASN A 65 3.01 7.27 -6.36
CA ASN A 65 1.73 6.62 -6.10
C ASN A 65 0.72 7.47 -5.33
N ILE A 66 1.15 8.60 -4.76
CA ILE A 66 0.30 9.54 -4.04
C ILE A 66 0.32 10.88 -4.76
N GLN A 67 -0.86 11.43 -4.99
CA GLN A 67 -1.03 12.72 -5.66
C GLN A 67 -0.55 13.85 -4.74
N GLU A 68 0.18 14.81 -5.29
CA GLU A 68 0.65 15.99 -4.54
C GLU A 68 -0.52 16.78 -3.93
N GLY A 69 -0.27 17.46 -2.81
CA GLY A 69 -1.29 18.12 -1.98
C GLY A 69 -2.08 17.18 -1.08
N THR A 70 -1.75 15.89 -1.06
CA THR A 70 -2.35 14.91 -0.13
C THR A 70 -1.76 15.06 1.26
N THR A 71 -2.60 14.89 2.29
CA THR A 71 -2.14 14.69 3.67
C THR A 71 -1.80 13.22 3.91
N ILE A 72 -0.57 12.94 4.33
CA ILE A 72 -0.06 11.59 4.61
C ILE A 72 -0.09 11.34 6.12
N TYR A 73 -0.66 10.20 6.52
CA TYR A 73 -0.57 9.69 7.88
C TYR A 73 0.33 8.45 7.90
N SER A 74 1.31 8.41 8.80
CA SER A 74 2.20 7.26 8.97
C SER A 74 2.55 7.02 10.45
N ASP A 75 3.29 5.96 10.74
CA ASP A 75 3.89 5.78 12.06
C ASP A 75 5.09 6.72 12.27
N CYS A 76 5.72 6.69 13.45
CA CYS A 76 6.93 7.48 13.72
C CYS A 76 8.21 6.87 13.11
N TRP A 77 8.13 6.11 12.01
CA TRP A 77 9.31 5.52 11.39
C TRP A 77 10.23 6.59 10.82
N ARG A 78 11.53 6.52 11.16
CA ARG A 78 12.54 7.53 10.77
C ARG A 78 12.62 7.75 9.26
N ALA A 79 12.25 6.75 8.45
CA ALA A 79 12.29 6.91 7.01
C ALA A 79 11.22 7.87 6.47
N TYR A 80 10.13 8.09 7.21
CA TYR A 80 9.10 9.09 6.93
C TYR A 80 9.51 10.46 7.46
N ASN A 81 10.54 11.05 6.84
CA ASN A 81 11.00 12.39 7.20
C ASN A 81 9.95 13.44 6.79
N THR A 82 9.35 14.07 7.80
CA THR A 82 8.30 15.10 7.63
C THR A 82 8.74 16.30 6.80
N GLU A 83 9.97 16.78 6.96
CA GLU A 83 10.47 17.93 6.20
C GLU A 83 10.63 17.61 4.72
N LEU A 84 11.11 16.40 4.39
CA LEU A 84 11.23 15.93 3.00
C LEU A 84 9.86 15.72 2.34
N LEU A 85 8.86 15.27 3.11
CA LEU A 85 7.50 15.12 2.61
C LEU A 85 6.85 16.48 2.36
N LYS A 86 6.99 17.43 3.30
CA LYS A 86 6.51 18.80 3.15
C LYS A 86 7.16 19.52 1.96
N SER A 87 8.47 19.41 1.79
CA SER A 87 9.16 19.98 0.62
C SER A 87 8.76 19.32 -0.70
N SER A 88 8.17 18.13 -0.64
CA SER A 88 7.60 17.40 -1.78
C SER A 88 6.10 17.63 -1.95
N ASN A 89 5.54 18.68 -1.33
CA ASN A 89 4.12 19.05 -1.38
C ASN A 89 3.17 18.01 -0.78
N PHE A 90 3.57 17.41 0.35
CA PHE A 90 2.71 16.54 1.16
C PHE A 90 2.67 17.05 2.60
N ASP A 91 1.47 17.28 3.13
CA ASP A 91 1.33 17.41 4.58
C ASP A 91 1.56 16.05 5.23
N HIS A 92 2.17 16.04 6.41
CA HIS A 92 2.53 14.79 7.07
C HIS A 92 2.26 14.85 8.57
N TYR A 93 1.54 13.85 9.05
CA TYR A 93 1.26 13.63 10.47
C TYR A 93 1.66 12.21 10.84
N THR A 94 2.26 12.06 12.02
CA THR A 94 2.75 10.79 12.52
C THR A 94 1.94 10.34 13.73
N VAL A 95 1.93 9.03 13.95
CA VAL A 95 1.25 8.41 15.08
C VAL A 95 2.24 7.56 15.83
N ASN A 96 2.40 7.86 17.12
CA ASN A 96 3.28 7.07 17.97
C ASN A 96 2.52 5.88 18.57
N HIS A 97 2.58 4.74 17.88
CA HIS A 97 1.95 3.48 18.29
C HIS A 97 2.42 2.93 19.65
N THR A 98 3.50 3.47 20.24
CA THR A 98 3.96 3.06 21.57
C THR A 98 3.08 3.67 22.66
N TYR A 99 2.59 4.89 22.45
CA TYR A 99 1.88 5.67 23.46
C TYR A 99 0.40 5.84 23.13
N ASN A 100 0.05 5.94 21.85
CA ASN A 100 -1.29 6.35 21.42
C ASN A 100 -1.75 5.58 20.16
N PHE A 101 -3.01 5.12 20.16
CA PHE A 101 -3.68 4.56 18.97
C PHE A 101 -4.26 5.63 18.03
N VAL A 102 -4.48 6.83 18.58
CA VAL A 102 -4.90 8.04 17.88
C VAL A 102 -4.07 9.16 18.49
N ASP A 103 -3.38 9.94 17.66
CA ASP A 103 -2.63 11.10 18.15
C ASP A 103 -3.60 12.11 18.81
N PRO A 104 -3.41 12.45 20.09
CA PRO A 104 -4.38 13.24 20.84
C PRO A 104 -4.44 14.70 20.40
N THR A 105 -3.39 15.21 19.74
CA THR A 105 -3.28 16.61 19.31
C THR A 105 -3.83 16.80 17.90
N THR A 106 -3.54 15.86 17.00
CA THR A 106 -3.82 15.96 15.56
C THR A 106 -4.98 15.05 15.12
N GLY A 107 -5.38 14.08 15.95
CA GLY A 107 -6.38 13.07 15.60
C GLY A 107 -5.89 12.01 14.60
N ALA A 108 -4.59 12.00 14.25
CA ALA A 108 -4.04 11.09 13.27
C ALA A 108 -4.06 9.62 13.77
N HIS A 109 -4.34 8.68 12.87
CA HIS A 109 -4.25 7.23 13.14
C HIS A 109 -3.94 6.44 11.84
N THR A 110 -3.52 5.19 11.95
CA THR A 110 -3.18 4.32 10.78
C THR A 110 -3.99 3.02 10.75
N GLN A 111 -5.13 3.01 11.44
CA GLN A 111 -6.01 1.84 11.58
C GLN A 111 -6.53 1.30 10.23
N THR A 112 -6.74 2.16 9.23
CA THR A 112 -7.27 1.73 7.92
C THR A 112 -6.22 0.89 7.19
N ILE A 113 -4.96 1.32 7.22
CA ILE A 113 -3.87 0.55 6.61
C ILE A 113 -3.52 -0.71 7.41
N GLU A 114 -3.61 -0.69 8.74
CA GLU A 114 -3.48 -1.91 9.55
C GLU A 114 -4.51 -2.99 9.16
N ARG A 115 -5.77 -2.58 8.97
CA ARG A 115 -6.84 -3.47 8.46
C ARG A 115 -6.54 -3.97 7.06
N LEU A 116 -6.06 -3.10 6.16
CA LEU A 116 -5.67 -3.49 4.79
C LEU A 116 -4.60 -4.59 4.81
N TRP A 117 -3.59 -4.47 5.67
CA TRP A 117 -2.56 -5.50 5.80
C TRP A 117 -3.10 -6.82 6.32
N GLY A 118 -4.06 -6.79 7.25
CA GLY A 118 -4.78 -7.96 7.71
C GLY A 118 -5.41 -8.73 6.54
N SER A 119 -6.15 -8.01 5.70
CA SER A 119 -6.81 -8.55 4.50
C SER A 119 -5.82 -9.05 3.45
N ALA A 120 -4.79 -8.25 3.12
CA ALA A 120 -3.78 -8.61 2.12
C ALA A 120 -3.01 -9.88 2.51
N LYS A 121 -2.75 -10.08 3.81
CA LYS A 121 -2.05 -11.28 4.32
C LYS A 121 -2.97 -12.47 4.56
N TRP A 122 -4.29 -12.28 4.58
CA TRP A 122 -5.24 -13.34 4.93
C TRP A 122 -5.12 -14.54 4.00
N ARG A 123 -5.06 -14.31 2.68
CA ARG A 123 -4.93 -15.40 1.70
C ARG A 123 -3.63 -16.17 1.90
N ASN A 124 -2.51 -15.46 2.10
CA ASN A 124 -1.22 -16.08 2.37
C ASN A 124 -1.25 -16.94 3.65
N LYS A 125 -1.92 -16.47 4.71
CA LYS A 125 -2.12 -17.25 5.96
C LYS A 125 -2.98 -18.49 5.70
N LYS A 126 -4.09 -18.36 4.97
CA LYS A 126 -5.04 -19.45 4.67
C LYS A 126 -4.38 -20.58 3.87
N HIS A 127 -3.51 -20.25 2.91
CA HIS A 127 -2.78 -21.24 2.10
C HIS A 127 -1.45 -21.71 2.73
N ARG A 128 -1.21 -21.39 4.02
CA ARG A 128 0.02 -21.76 4.75
C ARG A 128 1.30 -21.27 4.10
N GLY A 129 1.23 -20.11 3.46
CA GLY A 129 2.30 -19.59 2.64
C GLY A 129 1.85 -19.44 1.19
N THR A 130 2.67 -18.71 0.46
CA THR A 130 2.49 -18.46 -0.96
C THR A 130 3.85 -18.57 -1.60
N ALA A 131 3.92 -19.26 -2.75
CA ALA A 131 5.16 -19.33 -3.49
C ALA A 131 5.62 -17.91 -3.85
N ARG A 132 6.88 -17.60 -3.57
CA ARG A 132 7.39 -16.22 -3.58
C ARG A 132 7.27 -15.53 -4.94
N HIS A 133 7.37 -16.29 -6.02
CA HIS A 133 7.24 -15.78 -7.39
C HIS A 133 5.79 -15.39 -7.74
N HIS A 134 4.78 -15.85 -6.99
CA HIS A 134 3.39 -15.44 -7.18
C HIS A 134 2.97 -14.26 -6.32
N LEU A 135 3.80 -13.82 -5.35
CA LEU A 135 3.44 -12.75 -4.42
C LEU A 135 3.01 -11.49 -5.18
N ASP A 136 3.74 -11.13 -6.23
CA ASP A 136 3.47 -9.93 -7.02
C ASP A 136 2.08 -10.02 -7.68
N SER A 137 1.76 -11.16 -8.34
CA SER A 137 0.43 -11.40 -8.93
C SER A 137 -0.70 -11.35 -7.90
N TYR A 138 -0.46 -11.88 -6.70
CA TYR A 138 -1.47 -11.88 -5.64
C TYR A 138 -1.72 -10.49 -5.05
N LEU A 139 -0.67 -9.67 -4.91
CA LEU A 139 -0.82 -8.28 -4.47
C LEU A 139 -1.53 -7.46 -5.54
N THR A 140 -1.19 -7.65 -6.82
CA THR A 140 -1.86 -6.97 -7.94
C THR A 140 -3.35 -7.30 -7.98
N GLU A 141 -3.71 -8.58 -7.89
CA GLU A 141 -5.12 -9.00 -7.90
C GLU A 141 -5.89 -8.50 -6.67
N PHE A 142 -5.26 -8.51 -5.49
CA PHE A 142 -5.85 -7.95 -4.27
C PHE A 142 -6.14 -6.45 -4.41
N VAL A 143 -5.15 -5.67 -4.85
CA VAL A 143 -5.29 -4.22 -5.06
C VAL A 143 -6.33 -3.91 -6.13
N TRP A 144 -6.36 -4.70 -7.22
CA TRP A 144 -7.35 -4.56 -8.27
C TRP A 144 -8.78 -4.75 -7.73
N ARG A 145 -9.02 -5.81 -6.95
CA ARG A 145 -10.33 -6.01 -6.30
C ARG A 145 -10.67 -4.90 -5.31
N GLN A 146 -9.71 -4.46 -4.51
CA GLN A 146 -9.91 -3.39 -3.53
C GLN A 146 -10.32 -2.08 -4.21
N ASN A 147 -9.80 -1.81 -5.40
CA ASN A 147 -10.06 -0.60 -6.16
C ASN A 147 -11.24 -0.72 -7.15
N LEU A 148 -11.89 -1.88 -7.20
CA LEU A 148 -12.98 -2.17 -8.12
C LEU A 148 -14.27 -1.38 -7.80
N GLY A 149 -14.45 -0.97 -6.54
CA GLY A 149 -15.66 -0.31 -6.08
C GLY A 149 -16.87 -1.24 -6.15
N SER A 150 -17.97 -0.77 -6.75
CA SER A 150 -19.21 -1.54 -6.95
C SER A 150 -19.27 -2.31 -8.28
N ASP A 151 -18.23 -2.22 -9.10
CA ASP A 151 -18.21 -2.88 -10.41
C ASP A 151 -18.22 -4.41 -10.25
N GLN A 152 -18.90 -5.09 -11.17
CA GLN A 152 -18.90 -6.55 -11.21
C GLN A 152 -17.51 -7.05 -11.64
N PRO A 153 -16.83 -7.88 -10.82
CA PRO A 153 -15.44 -8.28 -11.09
C PRO A 153 -15.24 -8.92 -12.47
N PHE A 154 -16.18 -9.79 -12.87
CA PHE A 154 -16.09 -10.48 -14.15
C PHE A 154 -16.12 -9.53 -15.35
N ASN A 155 -17.05 -8.57 -15.36
CA ASN A 155 -17.13 -7.62 -16.46
C ASN A 155 -15.94 -6.67 -16.48
N LYS A 156 -15.48 -6.24 -15.30
CA LYS A 156 -14.34 -5.34 -15.21
C LYS A 156 -13.06 -5.99 -15.72
N ILE A 157 -12.78 -7.24 -15.34
CA ILE A 157 -11.55 -7.89 -15.78
C ILE A 157 -11.53 -8.08 -17.29
N LEU A 158 -12.67 -8.38 -17.92
CA LEU A 158 -12.78 -8.46 -19.38
C LEU A 158 -12.50 -7.11 -20.05
N MET A 159 -13.04 -6.02 -19.50
CA MET A 159 -12.76 -4.67 -20.00
C MET A 159 -11.29 -4.29 -19.84
N ASP A 160 -10.69 -4.56 -18.69
CA ASP A 160 -9.29 -4.25 -18.43
C ASP A 160 -8.36 -5.08 -19.34
N VAL A 161 -8.67 -6.37 -19.57
CA VAL A 161 -7.95 -7.22 -20.53
C VAL A 161 -8.06 -6.65 -21.94
N LYS A 162 -9.27 -6.24 -22.38
CA LYS A 162 -9.46 -5.61 -23.69
C LYS A 162 -8.65 -4.32 -23.83
N THR A 163 -8.55 -3.51 -22.78
CA THR A 163 -7.74 -2.29 -22.76
C THR A 163 -6.25 -2.59 -22.84
N CYS A 164 -5.77 -3.62 -22.16
CA CYS A 164 -4.35 -4.00 -22.18
C CYS A 164 -3.93 -4.73 -23.46
N PHE A 165 -4.85 -5.45 -24.09
CA PHE A 165 -4.61 -6.25 -25.30
C PHE A 165 -5.66 -5.91 -26.37
N PRO A 166 -5.56 -4.72 -27.00
CA PRO A 166 -6.49 -4.32 -28.04
C PRO A 166 -6.39 -5.28 -29.23
N THR A 167 -7.54 -5.72 -29.75
CA THR A 167 -7.60 -6.58 -30.93
C THR A 167 -6.96 -5.88 -32.12
N GLN A 168 -5.91 -6.47 -32.68
CA GLN A 168 -5.36 -6.03 -33.96
C GLN A 168 -6.41 -6.25 -35.04
N LYS A 169 -6.89 -5.17 -35.66
CA LYS A 169 -7.69 -5.27 -36.88
C LYS A 169 -6.72 -5.60 -38.01
N ASN A 170 -6.63 -6.88 -38.35
CA ASN A 170 -6.00 -7.30 -39.60
C ASN A 170 -7.02 -6.99 -40.70
N TYR A 171 -6.72 -5.95 -41.50
CA TYR A 171 -7.37 -5.68 -42.78
C TYR A 171 -6.56 -6.32 -43.90
#